data_AF-A0A924MVN1-F1
#
_entry.id   AF-A0A924MVN1-F1
#
_cell.length_a   1.000
_cell.length_b   1.000
_cell.length_c   1.000
_cell.angle_alpha   90.00
_cell.angle_beta   90.00
_cell.angle_gamma   90.00
#
_symmetry.space_group_name_H-M   'P 1'
#
loop_
_entity.id
_entity.type
_entity.pdbx_description
1 polymer ?
#
loop_
_entity_poly.entity_id
_entity_poly.type
_entity_poly.pdbx_seq_one_letter_code
_entity_poly.pdbx_strand_id
1 'polypeptide(L)'
;SLEDALIGAERQLSLRAQEIGDQGRPRLVDRTLDVKVPAGVRPARGRPGHGGEPAGDLYLEVRIAPHARYRIEGHDLYMTLPVTPTEAALGAQVTVPTPTGGQVDVTIPKGAKNGMKLRLKERGLPGKTPGHLYLLLEIALPPADSDAVRAAYEQLAKAAPFNPRQHLGA
;
A
#
# COMPACT_ATOMS: atom_id res chain seq x y z
N SER A 1 -4.96 -9.08 -4.47
CA SER A 1 -4.09 -8.39 -3.50
C SER A 1 -3.63 -7.05 -4.09
N LEU A 2 -2.72 -6.32 -3.44
CA LEU A 2 -2.13 -5.12 -4.04
C LEU A 2 -1.27 -5.46 -5.26
N GLU A 3 -0.53 -6.57 -5.19
CA GLU A 3 0.30 -7.08 -6.28
C GLU A 3 -0.56 -7.35 -7.51
N ASP A 4 -1.69 -8.07 -7.36
CA ASP A 4 -2.64 -8.27 -8.47
C ASP A 4 -3.15 -6.94 -9.05
N ALA A 5 -3.37 -5.92 -8.22
CA ALA A 5 -3.81 -4.62 -8.69
C ALA A 5 -2.71 -3.87 -9.45
N LEU A 6 -1.44 -4.19 -9.23
CA LEU A 6 -0.30 -3.58 -9.91
C LEU A 6 0.04 -4.25 -11.23
N ILE A 7 -0.01 -5.57 -11.30
CA ILE A 7 0.41 -6.34 -12.50
C ILE A 7 -0.74 -7.04 -13.23
N GLY A 8 -1.95 -7.03 -12.68
CA GLY A 8 -3.08 -7.82 -13.15
C GLY A 8 -3.04 -9.25 -12.60
N ALA A 9 -4.18 -9.95 -12.69
CA ALA A 9 -4.27 -11.34 -12.25
C ALA A 9 -5.39 -12.08 -13.00
N GLU A 10 -5.30 -13.40 -13.03
CA GLU A 10 -6.41 -14.27 -13.41
C GLU A 10 -6.92 -14.98 -12.15
N ARG A 11 -8.23 -15.00 -11.96
CA ARG A 11 -8.90 -15.55 -10.78
C ARG A 11 -10.02 -16.47 -11.20
N GLN A 12 -9.97 -17.70 -10.71
CA GLN A 12 -11.04 -18.66 -10.87
C GLN A 12 -12.07 -18.44 -9.75
N LEU A 13 -13.33 -18.26 -10.12
CA LEU A 13 -14.45 -18.09 -9.20
C LEU A 13 -15.42 -19.26 -9.37
N SER A 14 -15.74 -19.93 -8.27
CA SER A 14 -16.82 -20.92 -8.24
C SER A 14 -18.08 -20.28 -7.68
N LEU A 15 -19.19 -20.40 -8.40
CA LEU A 15 -20.51 -19.91 -8.01
C LEU A 15 -21.55 -21.01 -8.15
N ARG A 16 -22.61 -20.92 -7.35
CA ARG A 16 -23.79 -21.77 -7.51
C ARG A 16 -24.84 -21.02 -8.30
N ALA A 17 -25.17 -21.55 -9.47
CA ALA A 17 -26.25 -21.07 -10.30
C ALA A 17 -27.45 -22.01 -10.19
N GLN A 18 -28.65 -21.45 -10.32
CA GLN A 18 -29.88 -22.23 -10.44
C GLN A 18 -30.15 -22.44 -11.94
N GLU A 19 -30.18 -23.69 -12.36
CA GLU A 19 -30.53 -24.08 -13.72
C GLU A 19 -31.86 -24.83 -13.72
N ILE A 20 -32.69 -24.59 -14.73
CA ILE A 20 -33.92 -25.36 -14.92
C ILE A 20 -33.54 -26.59 -15.74
N GLY A 21 -33.63 -27.78 -15.12
CA GLY A 21 -33.37 -29.04 -15.83
C GLY A 21 -34.52 -29.40 -16.79
N ASP A 22 -34.30 -30.39 -17.64
CA ASP A 22 -35.20 -30.80 -18.73
C ASP A 22 -36.64 -31.15 -18.29
N GLN A 23 -36.86 -31.41 -16.99
CA GLN A 23 -38.18 -31.66 -16.39
C GLN A 23 -38.83 -30.42 -15.75
N GLY A 24 -38.31 -29.21 -16.01
CA GLY A 24 -38.80 -27.96 -15.44
C GLY A 24 -38.47 -27.76 -13.95
N ARG A 25 -37.64 -28.64 -13.36
CA ARG A 25 -37.25 -28.54 -11.95
C ARG A 25 -35.96 -27.75 -11.79
N PRO A 26 -35.91 -26.76 -10.88
CA PRO A 26 -34.67 -26.05 -10.59
C PRO A 26 -33.65 -26.97 -9.93
N ARG A 27 -32.42 -26.95 -10.43
CA ARG A 27 -31.25 -27.64 -9.90
C ARG A 27 -30.15 -26.63 -9.62
N LEU A 28 -29.49 -26.75 -8.48
CA LEU A 28 -28.28 -26.00 -8.21
C LEU A 28 -27.10 -26.68 -8.93
N VAL A 29 -26.38 -25.90 -9.72
CA VAL A 29 -25.21 -26.33 -10.47
C VAL A 29 -24.04 -25.44 -10.08
N ASP A 30 -22.92 -26.05 -9.70
CA ASP A 30 -21.67 -25.35 -9.48
C ASP A 30 -21.09 -24.97 -10.85
N ARG A 31 -20.86 -23.67 -11.06
CA ARG A 31 -20.21 -23.11 -12.24
C ARG A 31 -18.89 -22.49 -11.83
N THR A 32 -17.89 -22.70 -12.68
CA THR A 32 -16.56 -22.11 -12.51
C THR A 32 -16.34 -21.09 -13.62
N LEU A 33 -15.91 -19.89 -13.26
CA LEU A 33 -15.61 -18.79 -14.17
C LEU A 33 -14.14 -18.40 -14.02
N ASP A 34 -13.43 -18.28 -15.13
CA ASP A 34 -12.10 -17.68 -15.15
C ASP A 34 -12.23 -16.19 -15.44
N VAL A 35 -11.86 -15.36 -14.46
CA VAL A 35 -11.97 -13.91 -14.52
C VAL A 35 -10.59 -13.30 -14.68
N LYS A 36 -10.41 -12.55 -15.76
CA LYS A 36 -9.21 -11.72 -15.96
C LYS A 36 -9.40 -10.36 -15.29
N VAL A 37 -8.60 -10.10 -14.26
CA VAL A 37 -8.55 -8.83 -13.53
C VAL A 37 -7.42 -7.98 -14.13
N PRO A 38 -7.72 -6.87 -14.82
CA PRO A 38 -6.68 -6.02 -15.39
C PRO A 38 -5.91 -5.28 -14.29
N ALA A 39 -4.65 -4.94 -14.60
CA ALA A 39 -3.86 -4.04 -13.76
C ALA A 39 -4.58 -2.67 -13.60
N GLY A 40 -4.52 -2.10 -12.40
CA GLY A 40 -5.14 -0.81 -12.08
C GLY A 40 -6.62 -0.90 -11.72
N VAL A 41 -7.13 -2.12 -11.49
CA VAL A 41 -8.51 -2.34 -11.02
C VAL A 41 -8.77 -1.56 -9.72
N ARG A 42 -9.96 -0.97 -9.62
CA ARG A 42 -10.39 -0.20 -8.45
C ARG A 42 -11.66 -0.79 -7.85
N PRO A 43 -11.96 -0.49 -6.58
CA PRO A 43 -13.29 -0.70 -6.04
C PRO A 43 -14.34 0.00 -6.88
N ALA A 44 -15.24 -0.79 -7.46
CA ALA A 44 -16.39 -0.33 -8.22
C ALA A 44 -17.64 -1.06 -7.73
N ARG A 45 -18.70 -0.32 -7.48
CA ARG A 45 -20.03 -0.87 -7.18
C ARG A 45 -20.83 -0.99 -8.48
N GLY A 46 -21.34 -2.19 -8.77
CA GLY A 46 -22.35 -2.40 -9.81
C GLY A 46 -23.72 -1.85 -9.40
N ARG A 47 -24.56 -1.46 -10.38
CA ARG A 47 -25.97 -1.08 -10.16
C ARG A 47 -26.86 -2.33 -10.22
N PRO A 48 -27.98 -2.40 -9.46
CA PRO A 48 -28.92 -3.51 -9.56
C PRO A 48 -29.65 -3.53 -10.91
N GLY A 49 -29.71 -4.69 -11.57
CA GLY A 49 -30.57 -4.93 -12.72
C GLY A 49 -32.03 -5.12 -12.30
N HIS A 50 -32.96 -4.49 -13.03
CA HIS A 50 -34.40 -4.64 -12.83
C HIS A 50 -34.87 -5.98 -13.43
N GLY A 51 -35.67 -6.73 -12.67
CA GLY A 51 -36.04 -8.11 -13.01
C GLY A 51 -36.96 -8.23 -14.22
N GLY A 52 -36.64 -9.18 -15.12
CA GLY A 52 -37.56 -9.63 -16.17
C GLY A 52 -36.97 -10.35 -17.39
N GLU A 53 -35.65 -10.31 -17.62
CA GLU A 53 -35.02 -10.75 -18.88
C GLU A 53 -34.02 -11.93 -18.70
N PRO A 54 -33.57 -12.61 -19.80
CA PRO A 54 -32.70 -13.81 -19.78
C PRO A 54 -31.48 -13.71 -18.85
N ALA A 55 -30.93 -14.87 -18.44
CA ALA A 55 -29.86 -15.05 -17.44
C ALA A 55 -29.07 -13.76 -17.17
N GLY A 56 -29.37 -13.12 -16.04
CA GLY A 56 -28.90 -11.75 -15.76
C GLY A 56 -27.38 -11.63 -15.64
N ASP A 57 -26.90 -10.39 -15.73
CA ASP A 57 -25.47 -10.07 -15.63
C ASP A 57 -24.88 -10.38 -14.25
N LEU A 58 -23.67 -10.95 -14.24
CA LEU A 58 -22.85 -11.10 -13.04
C LEU A 58 -22.03 -9.83 -12.79
N TYR A 59 -22.30 -9.14 -11.69
CA TYR A 59 -21.47 -8.02 -11.22
C TYR A 59 -20.44 -8.49 -10.20
N LEU A 60 -19.18 -8.11 -10.40
CA LEU A 60 -18.08 -8.39 -9.48
C LEU A 60 -17.63 -7.08 -8.80
N GLU A 61 -17.73 -7.00 -7.48
CA GLU A 61 -17.09 -5.93 -6.70
C GLU A 61 -15.66 -6.35 -6.36
N VAL A 62 -14.67 -5.63 -6.90
CA VAL A 62 -13.27 -5.89 -6.60
C VAL A 62 -12.84 -5.04 -5.41
N ARG A 63 -12.27 -5.66 -4.37
CA ARG A 63 -11.63 -4.96 -3.27
C ARG A 63 -10.18 -5.36 -3.16
N ILE A 64 -9.31 -4.38 -2.99
CA ILE A 64 -7.90 -4.62 -2.71
C ILE A 64 -7.77 -4.88 -1.21
N ALA A 65 -7.27 -6.05 -0.84
CA ALA A 65 -7.00 -6.39 0.55
C ALA A 65 -5.97 -5.40 1.15
N PRO A 66 -6.09 -5.03 2.44
CA PRO A 66 -5.08 -4.25 3.13
C PRO A 66 -3.69 -4.89 2.99
N HIS A 67 -2.66 -4.07 2.76
CA HIS A 67 -1.29 -4.54 2.59
C HIS A 67 -0.43 -4.11 3.78
N ALA A 68 0.46 -4.99 4.25
CA ALA A 68 1.24 -4.76 5.47
C ALA A 68 2.17 -3.53 5.42
N ARG A 69 2.70 -3.22 4.23
CA ARG A 69 3.63 -2.09 4.02
C ARG A 69 3.02 -0.88 3.32
N TYR A 70 1.95 -1.08 2.55
CA TYR A 70 1.50 -0.07 1.59
C TYR A 70 0.05 0.30 1.86
N ARG A 71 -0.21 1.59 1.88
CA ARG A 71 -1.55 2.15 1.95
C ARG A 71 -1.89 2.81 0.62
N ILE A 72 -3.08 2.53 0.12
CA ILE A 72 -3.57 3.08 -1.15
C ILE A 72 -4.39 4.35 -0.84
N GLU A 73 -4.04 5.47 -1.46
CA GLU A 73 -4.90 6.66 -1.51
C GLU A 73 -5.06 7.12 -2.96
N GLY A 74 -6.27 6.96 -3.51
CA GLY A 74 -6.51 7.22 -4.93
C GLY A 74 -5.66 6.30 -5.82
N HIS A 75 -4.72 6.89 -6.55
CA HIS A 75 -3.74 6.15 -7.38
C HIS A 75 -2.39 5.96 -6.70
N ASP A 76 -2.17 6.67 -5.60
CA ASP A 76 -0.88 6.73 -4.96
C ASP A 76 -0.76 5.67 -3.88
N LEU A 77 0.47 5.25 -3.66
CA LEU A 77 0.86 4.34 -2.60
C LEU A 77 1.65 5.11 -1.56
N TYR A 78 1.43 4.77 -0.30
CA TYR A 78 2.13 5.35 0.83
C TYR A 78 2.79 4.22 1.62
N MET A 79 4.06 4.42 1.97
CA MET A 79 4.82 3.51 2.82
C MET A 79 5.56 4.31 3.88
N THR A 80 5.50 3.84 5.12
CA THR A 80 6.38 4.34 6.17
C THR A 80 7.79 3.81 5.93
N LEU A 81 8.76 4.70 5.80
CA LEU A 81 10.17 4.36 5.68
C LEU A 81 10.87 4.71 7.00
N PRO A 82 11.17 3.71 7.86
CA PRO A 82 11.95 3.96 9.06
C PRO A 82 13.38 4.34 8.68
N VAL A 83 13.90 5.39 9.30
CA VAL A 83 15.28 5.86 9.15
C VAL A 83 15.87 6.15 10.52
N THR A 84 17.18 5.96 10.66
CA THR A 84 17.90 6.32 11.89
C THR A 84 18.05 7.84 12.01
N PRO A 85 18.28 8.37 13.22
CA PRO A 85 18.58 9.79 13.40
C PRO A 85 19.82 10.23 12.62
N THR A 86 20.81 9.34 12.49
CA THR A 86 22.04 9.60 11.73
C THR A 86 21.78 9.74 10.24
N GLU A 87 21.01 8.83 9.64
CA GLU A 87 20.63 8.92 8.22
C GLU A 87 19.81 10.18 7.94
N ALA A 88 18.88 10.54 8.85
CA ALA A 88 18.08 11.75 8.72
C ALA A 88 18.93 13.03 8.86
N ALA A 89 19.84 13.07 9.83
CA ALA A 89 20.68 14.25 10.09
C ALA A 89 21.74 14.44 9.00
N LEU A 90 22.46 13.38 8.65
CA LEU A 90 23.66 13.43 7.79
C LEU A 90 23.38 13.12 6.32
N GLY A 91 22.16 12.70 6.00
CA GLY A 91 21.80 12.16 4.69
C GLY A 91 22.33 10.75 4.51
N ALA A 92 21.66 9.98 3.66
CA ALA A 92 22.00 8.59 3.40
C ALA A 92 21.46 8.14 2.04
N GLN A 93 21.93 6.99 1.58
CA GLN A 93 21.29 6.24 0.51
C GLN A 93 20.80 4.93 1.11
N VAL A 94 19.50 4.67 0.99
CA VAL A 94 18.85 3.49 1.57
C VAL A 94 18.10 2.73 0.48
N THR A 95 18.17 1.40 0.53
CA THR A 95 17.49 0.54 -0.43
C THR A 95 16.09 0.22 0.08
N VAL A 96 15.08 0.47 -0.76
CA VAL A 96 13.67 0.42 -0.38
C VAL A 96 12.94 -0.60 -1.26
N PRO A 97 12.12 -1.51 -0.70
CA PRO A 97 11.32 -2.42 -1.50
C PRO A 97 10.30 -1.65 -2.34
N THR A 98 10.01 -2.13 -3.54
CA THR A 98 8.97 -1.58 -4.40
C THR A 98 7.68 -2.42 -4.29
N PRO A 99 6.51 -1.83 -4.58
CA PRO A 99 5.24 -2.56 -4.59
C PRO A 99 5.19 -3.71 -5.61
N THR A 100 6.04 -3.68 -6.63
CA THR A 100 6.12 -4.69 -7.70
C THR A 100 7.14 -5.80 -7.41
N GLY A 101 7.71 -5.87 -6.20
CA GLY A 101 8.62 -6.94 -5.78
C GLY A 101 10.11 -6.69 -6.05
N GLY A 102 10.49 -5.49 -6.49
CA GLY A 102 11.89 -5.08 -6.68
C GLY A 102 12.42 -4.23 -5.53
N GLN A 103 13.57 -3.60 -5.73
CA GLN A 103 14.16 -2.62 -4.83
C GLN A 103 14.57 -1.36 -5.59
N VAL A 104 14.64 -0.23 -4.89
CA VAL A 104 15.11 1.05 -5.43
C VAL A 104 15.93 1.77 -4.37
N ASP A 105 17.04 2.37 -4.79
CA ASP A 105 17.83 3.21 -3.90
C ASP A 105 17.21 4.60 -3.80
N VAL A 106 17.06 5.07 -2.57
CA VAL A 106 16.44 6.34 -2.23
C VAL A 106 17.44 7.18 -1.47
N THR A 107 17.67 8.40 -1.94
CA THR A 107 18.48 9.38 -1.24
C THR A 107 17.66 10.07 -0.15
N ILE A 108 18.08 9.92 1.09
CA ILE A 108 17.59 10.69 2.23
C ILE A 108 18.37 12.01 2.26
N PRO A 109 17.70 13.17 2.13
CA PRO A 109 18.38 14.46 2.17
C PRO A 109 18.94 14.74 3.57
N LYS A 110 20.02 15.52 3.64
CA LYS A 110 20.56 16.03 4.91
C LYS A 110 19.51 16.86 5.66
N GLY A 111 19.41 16.68 6.97
CA GLY A 111 18.42 17.37 7.79
C GLY A 111 16.98 16.96 7.48
N ALA A 112 16.77 15.71 7.04
CA ALA A 112 15.44 15.15 6.85
C ALA A 112 14.65 15.18 8.18
N LYS A 113 13.36 15.47 8.08
CA LYS A 113 12.46 15.58 9.23
C LYS A 113 11.52 14.39 9.30
N ASN A 114 11.07 14.08 10.51
CA ASN A 114 10.00 13.11 10.71
C ASN A 114 8.74 13.54 9.93
N GLY A 115 8.09 12.60 9.25
CA GLY A 115 6.93 12.84 8.39
C GLY A 115 7.24 13.44 7.01
N MET A 116 8.51 13.69 6.67
CA MET A 116 8.90 14.15 5.34
C MET A 116 8.48 13.13 4.28
N LYS A 117 7.89 13.60 3.18
CA LYS A 117 7.43 12.75 2.07
C LYS A 117 8.43 12.77 0.93
N LEU A 118 9.04 11.63 0.63
CA LEU A 118 9.85 11.45 -0.57
C LEU A 118 9.00 10.81 -1.67
N ARG A 119 8.96 11.44 -2.86
CA ARG A 119 8.13 10.97 -3.98
C ARG A 119 8.96 10.17 -4.98
N LEU A 120 8.57 8.92 -5.17
CA LEU A 120 9.00 8.09 -6.29
C LEU A 120 7.94 8.13 -7.39
N LYS A 121 8.26 8.83 -8.48
CA LYS A 121 7.34 9.04 -9.61
C LYS A 121 6.96 7.70 -10.25
N GLU A 122 5.70 7.59 -10.66
CA GLU A 122 5.16 6.48 -11.47
C GLU A 122 5.33 5.09 -10.84
N ARG A 123 5.43 5.03 -9.50
CA ARG A 123 5.52 3.79 -8.71
C ARG A 123 4.25 3.48 -7.91
N GLY A 124 3.14 4.15 -8.21
CA GLY A 124 1.82 3.87 -7.63
C GLY A 124 1.02 2.86 -8.44
N LEU A 125 -0.30 2.88 -8.29
CA LEU A 125 -1.20 2.05 -9.10
C LEU A 125 -1.17 2.48 -10.57
N PRO A 126 -1.19 1.54 -11.52
CA PRO A 126 -1.22 1.85 -12.94
C PRO A 126 -2.56 2.44 -13.37
N GLY A 127 -2.54 3.19 -14.46
CA GLY A 127 -3.71 3.86 -15.05
C GLY A 127 -3.27 4.75 -16.20
N LYS A 128 -4.22 5.48 -16.81
CA LYS A 128 -3.91 6.46 -17.87
C LYS A 128 -2.84 7.47 -17.43
N THR A 129 -2.93 7.87 -16.16
CA THR A 129 -1.86 8.57 -15.46
C THR A 129 -1.46 7.68 -14.27
N PRO A 130 -0.24 7.12 -14.26
CA PRO A 130 0.22 6.30 -13.16
C PRO A 130 0.32 7.11 -11.87
N GLY A 131 -0.04 6.49 -10.74
CA GLY A 131 0.19 7.07 -9.43
C GLY A 131 1.66 7.06 -9.03
N HIS A 132 1.94 7.52 -7.83
CA HIS A 132 3.27 7.64 -7.25
C HIS A 132 3.39 6.82 -5.97
N LEU A 133 4.62 6.51 -5.57
CA LEU A 133 4.90 5.99 -4.24
C LEU A 133 5.48 7.14 -3.39
N TYR A 134 4.83 7.40 -2.26
CA TYR A 134 5.29 8.34 -1.24
C TYR A 134 5.86 7.58 -0.06
N LEU A 135 7.14 7.85 0.23
CA LEU A 135 7.84 7.34 1.39
C LEU A 135 7.71 8.39 2.50
N LEU A 136 6.99 8.04 3.56
CA LEU A 136 6.84 8.86 4.76
C LEU A 136 7.97 8.50 5.71
N LEU A 137 8.91 9.42 5.91
CA LEU A 137 10.03 9.16 6.82
C LEU A 137 9.55 9.09 8.26
N GLU A 138 9.94 8.03 8.96
CA GLU A 138 9.74 7.88 10.40
C GLU A 138 11.11 7.72 11.06
N ILE A 139 11.48 8.66 11.94
CA ILE A 139 12.77 8.60 12.63
C ILE A 139 12.64 7.60 13.78
N ALA A 140 13.26 6.43 13.61
CA ALA A 140 13.29 5.37 14.60
C ALA A 140 14.49 5.56 15.54
N LEU A 141 14.25 5.66 16.84
CA LEU A 141 15.31 5.84 17.84
C LEU A 141 15.98 4.50 18.17
N PRO A 142 17.32 4.40 18.05
CA PRO A 142 18.05 3.25 18.58
C PRO A 142 17.75 3.01 20.07
N PRO A 143 17.48 1.77 20.50
CA PRO A 143 17.19 1.47 21.91
C PRO A 143 18.43 1.74 22.77
N ALA A 144 18.22 2.34 23.95
CA ALA A 144 19.28 2.74 24.87
C ALA A 144 19.65 1.63 25.88
N ASP A 145 19.72 0.39 25.40
CA ASP A 145 19.79 -0.79 26.27
C ASP A 145 21.22 -1.10 26.76
N SER A 146 22.25 -0.51 26.15
CA SER A 146 23.66 -0.65 26.56
C SER A 146 24.24 0.63 27.15
N ASP A 147 25.25 0.50 28.03
CA ASP A 147 25.98 1.65 28.59
C ASP A 147 26.59 2.52 27.49
N ALA A 148 27.12 1.91 26.43
CA ALA A 148 27.71 2.62 25.30
C ALA A 148 26.68 3.48 24.54
N VAL A 149 25.47 2.95 24.30
CA VAL A 149 24.42 3.71 23.60
C VAL A 149 23.87 4.82 24.50
N ARG A 150 23.69 4.58 25.81
CA ARG A 150 23.31 5.63 26.76
C ARG A 150 24.32 6.76 26.80
N ALA A 151 25.62 6.44 26.88
CA ALA A 151 26.67 7.45 26.86
C ALA A 151 26.66 8.30 25.57
N ALA A 152 26.37 7.68 24.41
CA ALA A 152 26.25 8.41 23.14
C ALA A 152 25.08 9.40 23.16
N TYR A 153 23.91 9.00 23.69
CA TYR A 153 22.77 9.91 23.84
C TYR A 153 23.06 11.07 24.81
N GLU A 154 23.74 10.81 25.92
CA GLU A 154 24.15 11.87 26.86
C GLU A 154 25.11 12.87 26.22
N GLN A 155 26.07 12.39 25.43
CA GLN A 155 26.99 13.25 24.68
C GLN A 155 26.23 14.10 23.65
N LEU A 156 25.30 13.50 22.91
CA LEU A 156 24.47 14.21 21.94
C LEU A 156 23.62 15.30 22.63
N ALA A 157 22.99 14.98 23.77
CA ALA A 157 22.17 15.93 24.52
C ALA A 157 22.98 17.13 25.04
N LYS A 158 24.24 16.90 25.44
CA LYS A 158 25.17 17.98 25.86
C LYS A 158 25.64 18.83 24.68
N ALA A 159 25.96 18.18 23.55
CA ALA A 159 26.47 18.86 22.36
C ALA A 159 25.38 19.67 21.63
N ALA A 160 24.13 19.20 21.69
CA ALA A 160 22.99 19.79 21.00
C ALA A 160 21.79 19.94 21.95
N PRO A 161 21.76 20.98 22.80
CA PRO A 161 20.59 21.28 23.64
C PRO A 161 19.41 21.66 22.75
N PHE A 162 18.55 20.68 22.45
CA PHE A 162 17.42 20.81 21.54
C PHE A 162 16.09 20.62 22.27
N ASN A 163 15.18 21.58 22.13
CA ASN A 163 13.81 21.50 22.66
C ASN A 163 12.78 21.32 21.53
N PRO A 164 12.37 20.08 21.20
CA PRO A 164 11.39 19.84 20.14
C PRO A 164 9.99 20.42 20.44
N ARG A 165 9.71 20.78 21.69
CA ARG A 165 8.42 21.31 22.16
C ARG A 165 8.40 22.82 22.29
N GLN A 166 9.44 23.53 21.82
CA GLN A 166 9.50 25.00 21.92
C GLN A 166 8.27 25.70 21.31
N HIS A 167 7.67 25.10 20.29
CA HIS A 167 6.47 25.62 19.63
C HIS A 167 5.16 25.42 20.42
N LEU A 168 5.16 24.66 21.52
CA LEU A 168 3.96 24.39 22.33
C LEU A 168 3.73 25.41 23.46
N GLY A 169 4.62 26.40 23.63
CA GLY A 169 4.57 27.35 24.74
C GLY A 169 5.13 26.77 26.04
N ALA A 170 5.47 27.66 26.98
CA ALA A 170 5.89 27.33 28.35
C ALA A 170 4.69 27.32 29.30
#